data_AF-E3LG63-F1
#
_entry.id   AF-E3LG63-F1
#
_cell.length_a   1.000
_cell.length_b   1.000
_cell.length_c   1.000
_cell.angle_alpha   90.00
_cell.angle_beta   90.00
_cell.angle_gamma   90.00
#
_symmetry.space_group_name_H-M   'P 1'
#
loop_
_entity.id
_entity.type
_entity.pdbx_description
1 polymer ?
#
loop_
_entity_poly.entity_id
_entity_poly.type
_entity_poly.pdbx_seq_one_letter_code
_entity_poly.pdbx_strand_id
1 'polypeptide(L)'
;MRCLVVFSLVLVAYVASESCQDTRPTCPSLKNFCNEGDVKSSCQKTCGVCVTDTPFQCVDKLQFCPNYFQRCHDENIAEQCPKTCNVCGTTTKPL
;
A
#
# COMPACT_ATOMS: atom_id res chain seq x y z
N MET A 1 24.88 -40.23 -15.93
CA MET A 1 25.13 -38.81 -16.24
C MET A 1 23.91 -38.35 -17.04
N ARG A 2 22.82 -37.84 -16.44
CA ARG A 2 22.57 -36.50 -15.85
C ARG A 2 22.78 -35.35 -16.85
N CYS A 3 21.71 -34.55 -16.96
CA CYS A 3 21.53 -33.27 -17.66
C CYS A 3 21.24 -33.37 -19.16
N LEU A 4 19.96 -33.30 -19.53
CA LEU A 4 19.44 -32.25 -20.40
C LEU A 4 17.97 -32.02 -20.01
N VAL A 5 17.87 -31.26 -18.93
CA VAL A 5 16.81 -30.34 -18.53
C VAL A 5 15.45 -30.61 -19.18
N VAL A 6 14.54 -31.13 -18.37
CA VAL A 6 13.11 -31.09 -18.59
C VAL A 6 12.69 -29.61 -18.58
N PHE A 7 12.94 -28.88 -19.68
CA PHE A 7 12.29 -27.60 -19.99
C PHE A 7 10.84 -27.91 -20.40
N SER A 8 10.15 -28.62 -19.52
CA SER A 8 8.71 -28.60 -19.41
C SER A 8 8.31 -27.15 -19.47
N LEU A 9 7.42 -26.80 -20.41
CA LEU A 9 6.17 -26.05 -20.21
C LEU A 9 5.98 -25.28 -18.88
N VAL A 10 7.00 -24.63 -18.38
CA VAL A 10 6.88 -23.58 -17.38
C VAL A 10 6.95 -22.30 -18.19
N LEU A 11 5.87 -22.05 -18.92
CA LEU A 11 5.37 -20.70 -19.11
C LEU A 11 5.16 -20.15 -17.70
N VAL A 12 6.26 -19.75 -17.05
CA VAL A 12 6.21 -18.89 -15.89
C VAL A 12 5.53 -17.66 -16.44
N ALA A 13 4.23 -17.56 -16.19
CA ALA A 13 3.49 -16.33 -16.33
C ALA A 13 4.28 -15.33 -15.49
N TYR A 14 5.14 -14.58 -16.17
CA TYR A 14 5.77 -13.39 -15.63
C TYR A 14 4.60 -12.45 -15.38
N VAL A 15 4.01 -12.59 -14.19
CA VAL A 15 3.02 -11.66 -13.69
C VAL A 15 3.81 -10.37 -13.52
N ALA A 16 3.72 -9.51 -14.53
CA ALA A 16 4.11 -8.12 -14.40
C ALA A 16 3.25 -7.57 -13.26
N SER A 17 3.84 -7.48 -12.07
CA SER A 17 3.29 -6.63 -11.03
C SER A 17 3.47 -5.20 -11.51
N GLU A 18 2.56 -4.75 -12.38
CA GLU A 18 2.49 -3.35 -12.78
C GLU A 18 2.39 -2.54 -11.49
N SER A 19 3.36 -1.67 -11.26
CA SER A 19 3.29 -0.75 -10.14
C SER A 19 1.99 0.01 -10.28
N CYS A 20 1.09 -0.14 -9.29
CA CYS A 20 -0.18 0.54 -9.33
C CYS A 20 0.08 2.04 -9.37
N GLN A 21 -0.10 2.66 -10.53
CA GLN A 21 0.19 4.07 -10.76
C GLN A 21 -0.57 4.61 -11.96
N ASP A 22 -0.74 5.92 -11.95
CA ASP A 22 -1.18 6.64 -13.13
C ASP A 22 0.05 6.91 -14.00
N THR A 23 -0.03 6.59 -15.29
CA THR A 23 1.05 6.77 -16.27
C THR A 23 0.97 8.13 -16.97
N ARG A 24 -0.13 8.87 -16.80
CA ARG A 24 -0.34 10.20 -17.41
C ARG A 24 -0.60 11.28 -16.35
N PRO A 25 0.01 12.47 -16.49
CA PRO A 25 -0.25 13.59 -15.57
C PRO A 25 -1.67 14.16 -15.72
N THR A 26 -2.37 13.87 -16.82
CA THR A 26 -3.75 14.33 -17.07
C THR A 26 -4.82 13.44 -16.43
N CYS A 27 -4.43 12.33 -15.78
CA CYS A 27 -5.36 11.41 -15.12
C CYS A 27 -6.36 12.08 -14.16
N PRO A 28 -5.98 13.07 -13.32
CA PRO A 28 -6.93 13.76 -12.45
C PRO A 28 -8.12 14.39 -13.19
N SER A 29 -7.90 14.91 -14.40
CA SER A 29 -8.94 15.50 -15.25
C SER A 29 -9.78 14.46 -15.99
N LEU A 30 -9.31 13.22 -16.08
CA LEU A 30 -9.92 12.12 -16.82
C LEU A 30 -10.75 11.17 -15.94
N LYS A 31 -10.95 11.49 -14.65
CA LYS A 31 -11.67 10.66 -13.68
C LYS A 31 -13.06 10.20 -14.13
N ASN A 32 -13.75 11.01 -14.95
CA ASN A 32 -15.09 10.67 -15.46
C ASN A 32 -15.06 9.76 -16.69
N PHE A 33 -13.88 9.51 -17.27
CA PHE A 33 -13.68 8.72 -18.49
C PHE A 33 -13.12 7.34 -18.20
N CYS A 34 -13.24 6.84 -16.97
CA CYS A 34 -12.72 5.52 -16.58
C CYS A 34 -13.42 4.32 -17.26
N ASN A 35 -14.50 4.57 -18.00
CA ASN A 35 -15.13 3.58 -18.89
C ASN A 35 -14.35 3.39 -20.20
N GLU A 36 -13.51 4.35 -20.58
CA GLU A 36 -12.63 4.27 -21.75
C GLU A 36 -11.45 3.34 -21.45
N GLY A 37 -11.20 2.36 -22.32
CA GLY A 37 -10.16 1.34 -22.09
C GLY A 37 -8.76 1.94 -21.90
N ASP A 38 -8.43 2.97 -22.66
CA ASP A 38 -7.12 3.67 -22.59
C ASP A 38 -6.96 4.48 -21.32
N VAL A 39 -8.04 5.10 -20.83
CA VAL A 39 -8.03 5.86 -19.57
C VAL A 39 -7.92 4.90 -18.41
N LYS A 40 -8.67 3.79 -18.44
CA LYS A 40 -8.64 2.76 -17.40
C LYS A 40 -7.27 2.10 -17.24
N SER A 41 -6.57 1.86 -18.35
CA SER A 41 -5.23 1.26 -18.35
C SER A 41 -4.12 2.26 -17.98
N SER A 42 -4.26 3.53 -18.38
CA SER A 42 -3.27 4.57 -18.10
C SER A 42 -3.46 5.26 -16.75
N CYS A 43 -4.67 5.27 -16.21
CA CYS A 43 -5.05 5.99 -14.99
C CYS A 43 -5.57 5.03 -13.92
N GLN A 44 -4.81 3.97 -13.66
CA GLN A 44 -5.24 2.84 -12.84
C GLN A 44 -5.57 3.26 -11.39
N LYS A 45 -4.80 4.19 -10.80
CA LYS A 45 -5.09 4.73 -9.47
C LYS A 45 -6.30 5.64 -9.51
N THR A 46 -6.32 6.60 -10.45
CA THR A 46 -7.43 7.56 -10.55
C THR A 46 -8.77 6.87 -10.79
N CYS A 47 -8.78 5.81 -11.59
CA CYS A 47 -9.95 5.01 -11.88
C CYS A 47 -10.25 3.93 -10.83
N GLY A 48 -9.44 3.81 -9.78
CA GLY A 48 -9.62 2.81 -8.72
C GLY A 48 -9.48 1.36 -9.19
N VAL A 49 -8.84 1.14 -10.34
CA VAL A 49 -8.51 -0.21 -10.86
C VAL A 49 -7.52 -0.89 -9.92
N CYS A 50 -6.63 -0.08 -9.33
CA CYS A 50 -5.71 -0.51 -8.31
C CYS A 50 -5.62 0.57 -7.23
N VAL A 51 -5.28 0.17 -6.01
CA VAL A 51 -4.99 1.05 -4.90
C VAL A 51 -3.57 0.77 -4.42
N THR A 52 -2.76 1.80 -4.26
CA THR A 52 -1.44 1.69 -3.60
C THR A 52 -1.52 1.82 -2.09
N ASP A 53 -2.71 2.00 -1.56
CA ASP A 53 -2.88 2.12 -0.12
C ASP A 53 -2.62 0.74 0.48
N THR A 54 -1.38 0.48 0.89
CA THR A 54 -1.22 -0.15 2.18
C THR A 54 -1.96 0.77 3.13
N PRO A 55 -3.14 0.37 3.65
CA PRO A 55 -3.83 1.21 4.61
C PRO A 55 -2.81 1.53 5.70
N PHE A 56 -2.64 2.81 6.00
CA PHE A 56 -1.82 3.20 7.14
C PHE A 56 -2.47 2.59 8.37
N GLN A 57 -2.00 1.41 8.76
CA GLN A 57 -2.50 0.70 9.91
C GLN A 57 -1.85 1.35 11.10
N CYS A 58 -2.59 2.23 11.76
CA CYS A 58 -2.16 2.79 13.03
C CYS A 58 -2.33 1.71 14.10
N VAL A 59 -1.28 0.92 14.26
CA VAL A 59 -1.19 -0.19 15.20
C VAL A 59 -0.01 0.02 16.12
N ASP A 60 -0.09 -0.58 17.29
CA ASP A 60 1.03 -0.66 18.20
C ASP A 60 2.13 -1.54 17.59
N LYS A 61 3.36 -1.03 17.62
CA LYS A 61 4.56 -1.72 17.11
C LYS A 61 5.10 -2.74 18.11
N LEU A 62 4.80 -2.57 19.41
CA LEU A 62 5.26 -3.43 20.49
C LEU A 62 4.10 -4.22 21.10
N GLN A 63 4.32 -5.52 21.38
CA GLN A 63 3.28 -6.38 21.96
C GLN A 63 2.92 -5.99 23.40
N PHE A 64 3.85 -5.35 24.11
CA PHE A 64 3.68 -4.99 25.52
C PHE A 64 3.08 -3.59 25.72
N CYS A 65 2.68 -2.89 24.66
CA CYS A 65 2.05 -1.58 24.73
C CYS A 65 0.91 -1.47 25.78
N PRO A 66 0.04 -2.48 25.98
CA PRO A 66 -0.99 -2.43 27.04
C PRO A 66 -0.44 -2.18 28.45
N ASN A 67 0.81 -2.54 28.74
CA ASN A 67 1.45 -2.30 30.04
C ASN A 67 1.97 -0.85 30.19
N TYR A 68 2.08 -0.09 29.10
CA TYR A 68 2.66 1.24 29.05
C TYR A 68 1.63 2.35 28.81
N PHE A 69 0.33 2.07 28.97
CA PHE A 69 -0.73 3.07 28.75
C PHE A 69 -0.59 4.34 29.63
N GLN A 70 0.05 4.23 30.81
CA GLN A 70 0.32 5.38 31.69
C GLN A 70 1.59 6.15 31.34
N ARG A 71 2.36 5.66 30.36
CA ARG A 71 3.66 6.22 29.93
C ARG A 71 3.54 6.94 28.58
N CYS A 72 2.33 7.26 28.12
CA CYS A 72 2.11 7.96 26.86
C CYS A 72 2.63 9.41 26.79
N HIS A 73 3.13 9.96 27.90
CA HIS A 73 3.88 11.23 27.90
C HIS A 73 5.32 11.06 27.42
N ASP A 74 5.85 9.83 27.41
CA ASP A 74 7.13 9.50 26.79
C ASP A 74 6.92 9.40 25.27
N GLU A 75 7.64 10.23 24.53
CA GLU A 75 7.56 10.30 23.07
C GLU A 75 7.88 8.95 22.42
N ASN A 76 8.84 8.19 22.97
CA ASN A 76 9.16 6.86 22.44
C ASN A 76 7.98 5.90 22.59
N ILE A 77 7.29 5.94 23.74
CA ILE A 77 6.11 5.10 23.95
C ILE A 77 4.97 5.56 23.04
N ALA A 78 4.76 6.86 22.87
CA ALA A 78 3.73 7.39 21.97
C ALA A 78 3.98 6.99 20.49
N GLU A 79 5.24 6.97 20.04
CA GLU A 79 5.61 6.57 18.68
C GLU A 79 5.52 5.06 18.43
N GLN A 80 5.84 4.26 19.45
CA GLN A 80 5.83 2.80 19.36
C GLN A 80 4.44 2.21 19.65
N CYS A 81 3.64 2.90 20.45
CA CYS A 81 2.32 2.47 20.88
C CYS A 81 1.24 3.51 20.51
N PRO A 82 1.14 3.94 19.23
CA PRO A 82 0.23 5.01 18.85
C PRO A 82 -1.23 4.65 19.04
N LYS A 83 -1.59 3.35 19.03
CA LYS A 83 -2.96 2.90 19.26
C LYS A 83 -3.27 2.88 20.74
N THR A 84 -2.39 2.33 21.58
CA THR A 84 -2.55 2.36 23.05
C THR A 84 -2.58 3.80 23.58
N CYS A 85 -1.79 4.69 23.00
CA CYS A 85 -1.74 6.10 23.39
C CYS A 85 -2.76 7.00 22.68
N ASN A 86 -3.69 6.43 21.89
CA ASN A 86 -4.72 7.16 21.13
C ASN A 86 -4.17 8.28 20.22
N VAL A 87 -2.96 8.10 19.68
CA VAL A 87 -2.32 8.99 18.69
C VAL A 87 -2.88 8.74 17.28
N CYS A 88 -3.49 7.58 17.05
CA CYS A 88 -4.16 7.19 15.81
C CYS A 88 -5.34 8.10 15.46
N GLY A 89 -5.06 9.27 14.90
CA GLY A 89 -6.06 10.28 14.53
C GLY A 89 -5.50 11.70 14.44
N THR A 90 -4.29 11.95 14.97
CA THR A 90 -3.66 13.29 14.94
C THR A 90 -2.71 13.49 13.76
N THR A 91 -2.25 12.40 13.14
CA THR A 91 -1.33 12.46 11.99
C THR A 91 -2.07 12.18 10.69
N THR A 92 -2.89 13.14 10.25
CA THR A 92 -3.09 13.31 8.80
C THR A 92 -1.73 13.73 8.24
N LYS A 93 -0.96 12.75 7.77
CA LYS A 93 0.27 13.05 7.02
C LYS A 93 -0.12 13.99 5.87
N PRO A 94 0.43 15.21 5.78
CA PRO A 94 0.20 16.05 4.62
C PRO A 94 0.70 15.30 3.39
N LEU A 95 -0.15 15.28 2.36
CA LEU A 95 0.14 14.72 1.04
C LEU A 95 1.42 15.32 0.45
#